data_AF-A0A1Q6L4D3-F1
#
_entry.id   AF-A0A1Q6L4D3-F1
#
_cell.length_a   1.000
_cell.length_b   1.000
_cell.length_c   1.000
_cell.angle_alpha   90.00
_cell.angle_beta   90.00
_cell.angle_gamma   90.00
#
_symmetry.space_group_name_H-M   'P 1'
#
loop_
_entity.id
_entity.type
_entity.pdbx_description
1 polymer ?
#
loop_
_entity_poly.entity_id
_entity_poly.type
_entity_poly.pdbx_seq_one_letter_code
_entity_poly.pdbx_strand_id
1 'polypeptide(L)'
;MKNKLWIFGILILIVIVICGIVYFYNNKRKDNNSRYQADRTSQNSSVNNSNSDYNSSKNNVTVQIENKTENQVENKTQTTPAPAQEEIVATFTTKIYNKDSARQNNIKITCNTLNNSIVRNGTTFSFCDTIGPATSEKGYQEADIFDKEGHKKKGLGGGNCQVSTTLYNAVLKTPNMTVVERHEHSNKVPYISKGKDAAVAYGGYDLKFKNDTGFDIMIKTEATASNITVSLIKL
;
A
#
# COMPACT_ATOMS: atom_id res chain seq x y z
N MET A 1 -60.52 8.92 9.73
CA MET A 1 -59.13 9.44 9.78
C MET A 1 -58.34 8.52 10.71
N LYS A 2 -57.51 7.61 10.16
CA LYS A 2 -56.72 6.65 10.96
C LYS A 2 -55.33 7.25 11.21
N ASN A 3 -54.90 7.19 12.46
CA ASN A 3 -53.84 8.01 13.04
C ASN A 3 -52.45 7.61 12.53
N LYS A 4 -51.72 8.56 11.95
CA LYS A 4 -50.31 8.44 11.52
C LYS A 4 -49.31 8.36 12.68
N LEU A 5 -49.76 7.99 13.88
CA LEU A 5 -48.93 7.97 15.10
C LEU A 5 -47.80 6.92 15.04
N TRP A 6 -48.02 5.81 14.33
CA TRP A 6 -47.01 4.74 14.20
C TRP A 6 -45.78 5.15 13.39
N ILE A 7 -45.93 6.10 12.45
CA ILE A 7 -44.82 6.61 11.62
C ILE A 7 -43.79 7.35 12.48
N PHE A 8 -44.24 8.08 13.50
CA PHE A 8 -43.34 8.75 14.45
C PHE A 8 -42.57 7.76 15.32
N GLY A 9 -43.18 6.63 15.68
CA GLY A 9 -42.51 5.55 16.41
C GLY A 9 -41.35 4.92 15.62
N ILE A 10 -41.53 4.72 14.31
CA ILE A 10 -40.50 4.17 13.41
C ILE A 10 -39.33 5.16 13.26
N LEU A 11 -39.62 6.45 13.08
CA LEU A 11 -38.58 7.48 12.95
C LEU A 11 -37.72 7.61 14.21
N ILE A 12 -38.33 7.54 15.40
CA ILE A 12 -37.60 7.57 16.68
C ILE A 12 -36.66 6.37 16.82
N LEU A 13 -37.12 5.17 16.43
CA LEU A 13 -36.31 3.96 16.50
C LEU A 13 -35.08 4.03 15.57
N ILE A 14 -35.25 4.57 14.35
CA ILE A 14 -34.15 4.77 13.40
C ILE A 14 -33.11 5.74 13.96
N VAL A 15 -33.53 6.84 14.57
CA VAL A 15 -32.60 7.82 15.18
C VAL A 15 -31.80 7.19 16.33
N ILE A 16 -32.43 6.39 17.19
CA ILE A 16 -31.74 5.71 18.29
C ILE A 16 -30.69 4.73 17.77
N VAL A 17 -31.00 3.96 16.71
CA VAL A 17 -30.04 3.03 16.08
C VAL A 17 -28.86 3.78 15.47
N ILE A 18 -29.11 4.88 14.76
CA ILE A 18 -28.04 5.71 14.17
C ILE A 18 -27.16 6.32 15.26
N CYS A 19 -27.75 6.87 16.32
CA CYS A 19 -27.00 7.40 17.46
C CYS A 19 -26.16 6.32 18.15
N GLY A 20 -26.69 5.11 18.30
CA GLY A 20 -25.95 3.96 18.86
C GLY A 20 -24.75 3.55 18.00
N ILE A 21 -24.93 3.50 16.67
CA ILE A 21 -23.85 3.21 15.74
C ILE A 21 -22.76 4.30 15.81
N VAL A 22 -23.14 5.58 15.76
CA VAL A 22 -22.20 6.71 15.84
C VAL A 22 -21.45 6.72 17.19
N TYR A 23 -22.16 6.48 18.30
CA TYR A 23 -21.54 6.37 19.62
C TYR A 23 -20.51 5.24 19.67
N PHE A 24 -20.86 4.06 19.14
CA PHE A 24 -19.95 2.91 19.10
C PHE A 24 -18.70 3.18 18.25
N TYR A 25 -18.86 3.80 17.08
CA TYR A 25 -17.74 4.21 16.23
C TYR A 25 -16.84 5.26 16.91
N ASN A 26 -17.43 6.24 17.60
CA ASN A 26 -16.66 7.25 18.32
C ASN A 26 -15.96 6.71 19.56
N ASN A 27 -16.57 5.76 20.28
CA ASN A 27 -15.98 5.16 21.47
C ASN A 27 -14.75 4.31 21.11
N LYS A 28 -14.78 3.59 19.98
CA LYS A 28 -13.63 2.81 19.49
C LYS A 28 -12.41 3.67 19.11
N ARG A 29 -12.56 5.00 18.99
CA ARG A 29 -11.46 5.94 18.70
C ARG A 29 -10.71 6.42 19.94
N LYS A 30 -11.20 6.20 21.17
CA LYS A 30 -10.61 6.78 22.39
C LYS A 30 -9.63 5.87 23.15
N ASP A 31 -9.59 4.57 22.87
CA ASP A 31 -8.82 3.62 23.70
C ASP A 31 -7.45 3.19 23.15
N ASN A 32 -6.94 3.82 22.09
CA ASN A 32 -5.63 3.47 21.50
C ASN A 32 -4.59 4.57 21.65
N ASN A 33 -4.41 5.08 22.87
CA ASN A 33 -3.29 5.96 23.21
C ASN A 33 -2.52 5.42 24.43
N SER A 34 -1.97 4.22 24.29
CA SER A 34 -0.92 3.73 25.17
C SER A 34 0.43 4.06 24.54
N ARG A 35 1.16 4.97 25.19
CA ARG A 35 2.53 5.37 24.87
C ARG A 35 3.47 4.16 24.90
N TYR A 36 4.05 3.81 23.77
CA TYR A 36 5.36 3.18 23.73
C TYR A 36 6.39 4.28 23.42
N GLN A 37 7.20 4.63 24.42
CA GLN A 37 8.40 5.45 24.23
C GLN A 37 9.53 4.54 23.73
N ALA A 38 10.14 4.89 22.60
CA ALA A 38 11.42 4.35 22.18
C ALA A 38 12.49 5.43 22.38
N ASP A 39 13.54 5.08 23.14
CA ASP A 39 14.70 5.92 23.39
C ASP A 39 15.38 6.37 22.09
N ARG A 40 15.61 7.68 21.97
CA ARG A 40 16.41 8.28 20.90
C ARG A 40 17.82 8.52 21.42
N THR A 41 18.79 7.76 20.93
CA THR A 41 20.21 8.09 21.12
C THR A 41 20.64 9.06 20.04
N SER A 42 20.91 10.30 20.44
CA SER A 42 21.41 11.40 19.60
C SER A 42 22.88 11.19 19.22
N GLN A 43 23.23 11.41 17.95
CA GLN A 43 24.51 12.06 17.61
C GLN A 43 24.26 13.23 16.65
N ASN A 44 24.85 14.34 17.06
CA ASN A 44 24.75 15.69 16.51
C ASN A 44 25.89 15.91 15.52
N SER A 45 25.65 16.57 14.39
CA SER A 45 26.68 17.35 13.68
C SER A 45 26.02 18.35 12.73
N SER A 46 26.15 19.60 13.12
CA SER A 46 25.82 20.86 12.46
C SER A 46 26.70 21.11 11.23
N VAL A 47 26.17 21.72 10.17
CA VAL A 47 26.85 22.78 9.39
C VAL A 47 25.81 23.70 8.72
N ASN A 48 25.91 25.00 9.00
CA ASN A 48 25.30 26.13 8.29
C ASN A 48 26.09 26.44 7.00
N ASN A 49 25.45 26.97 5.94
CA ASN A 49 25.44 28.41 5.63
C ASN A 49 25.24 28.76 4.13
N SER A 50 24.40 29.77 3.91
CA SER A 50 24.45 30.88 2.91
C SER A 50 24.31 30.67 1.39
N ASN A 51 23.18 31.20 0.87
CA ASN A 51 22.98 32.18 -0.20
C ASN A 51 24.01 32.36 -1.33
N SER A 52 23.50 32.41 -2.57
CA SER A 52 23.80 33.51 -3.51
C SER A 52 22.75 33.61 -4.62
N ASP A 53 22.22 34.83 -4.78
CA ASP A 53 21.51 35.35 -5.94
C ASP A 53 22.39 35.36 -7.21
N TYR A 54 21.78 35.35 -8.42
CA TYR A 54 21.90 36.46 -9.38
C TYR A 54 21.06 36.29 -10.69
N ASN A 55 20.47 37.42 -11.06
CA ASN A 55 19.79 37.90 -12.28
C ASN A 55 20.21 37.32 -13.65
N SER A 56 19.26 36.99 -14.55
CA SER A 56 18.55 37.83 -15.55
C SER A 56 19.35 38.17 -16.81
N SER A 57 18.88 37.74 -17.99
CA SER A 57 18.67 38.64 -19.14
C SER A 57 17.91 37.96 -20.28
N LYS A 58 16.87 38.64 -20.77
CA LYS A 58 16.14 38.40 -22.02
C LYS A 58 16.92 39.03 -23.17
N ASN A 59 16.82 38.48 -24.38
CA ASN A 59 16.79 39.26 -25.62
C ASN A 59 16.15 38.47 -26.77
N ASN A 60 15.15 39.07 -27.39
CA ASN A 60 14.44 38.61 -28.59
C ASN A 60 14.89 39.47 -29.77
N VAL A 61 15.18 38.87 -30.93
CA VAL A 61 15.23 39.57 -32.23
C VAL A 61 14.57 38.69 -33.30
N THR A 62 13.72 39.31 -34.11
CA THR A 62 12.96 38.78 -35.26
C THR A 62 13.37 39.55 -36.51
N VAL A 63 13.30 38.92 -37.71
CA VAL A 63 12.90 39.43 -39.07
C VAL A 63 13.44 38.44 -40.15
N GLN A 64 12.61 37.57 -40.77
CA GLN A 64 11.90 37.61 -42.08
C GLN A 64 12.80 37.49 -43.35
N ILE A 65 12.92 36.31 -44.01
CA ILE A 65 12.24 35.73 -45.22
C ILE A 65 12.74 36.25 -46.60
N GLU A 66 13.27 35.33 -47.44
CA GLU A 66 12.89 35.15 -48.87
C GLU A 66 13.31 33.78 -49.47
N ASN A 67 12.58 33.35 -50.50
CA ASN A 67 12.33 31.98 -50.99
C ASN A 67 13.36 31.37 -51.95
N LYS A 68 13.51 30.03 -52.00
CA LYS A 68 13.22 29.17 -53.21
C LYS A 68 13.37 27.65 -52.93
N THR A 69 12.33 26.95 -53.37
CA THR A 69 12.07 25.53 -53.68
C THR A 69 13.22 24.50 -53.67
N GLU A 70 13.02 23.37 -52.95
CA GLU A 70 13.05 22.00 -53.51
C GLU A 70 12.63 20.94 -52.47
N ASN A 71 11.90 19.92 -52.95
CA ASN A 71 11.30 18.84 -52.17
C ASN A 71 12.32 18.00 -51.40
N GLN A 72 12.14 17.88 -50.08
CA GLN A 72 12.41 16.62 -49.37
C GLN A 72 11.31 16.38 -48.33
N VAL A 73 10.64 15.24 -48.47
CA VAL A 73 9.73 14.67 -47.48
C VAL A 73 10.58 14.22 -46.30
N GLU A 74 10.82 15.13 -45.36
CA GLU A 74 11.51 14.82 -44.13
C GLU A 74 10.49 14.22 -43.16
N ASN A 75 10.55 12.90 -43.04
CA ASN A 75 9.77 12.08 -42.14
C ASN A 75 10.10 12.52 -40.71
N LYS A 76 9.28 13.43 -40.14
CA LYS A 76 9.32 13.74 -38.71
C LYS A 76 8.98 12.48 -37.95
N THR A 77 10.00 11.71 -37.60
CA THR A 77 9.92 10.71 -36.55
C THR A 77 9.52 11.46 -35.28
N GLN A 78 8.24 11.34 -34.97
CA GLN A 78 7.65 11.75 -33.72
C GLN A 78 8.30 10.87 -32.65
N THR A 79 9.43 11.31 -32.11
CA THR A 79 10.09 10.65 -30.98
C THR A 79 9.17 10.81 -29.78
N THR A 80 8.28 9.85 -29.60
CA THR A 80 7.63 9.60 -28.31
C THR A 80 8.76 9.55 -27.28
N PRO A 81 8.75 10.39 -26.23
CA PRO A 81 9.73 10.28 -25.17
C PRO A 81 9.69 8.85 -24.64
N ALA A 82 10.84 8.19 -24.58
CA ALA A 82 10.96 6.92 -23.88
C ALA A 82 10.32 7.09 -22.48
N PRO A 83 9.49 6.14 -22.01
CA PRO A 83 8.89 6.23 -20.69
C PRO A 83 9.99 6.53 -19.67
N ALA A 84 9.76 7.52 -18.80
CA ALA A 84 10.66 7.80 -17.70
C ALA A 84 10.92 6.49 -16.94
N GLN A 85 12.18 6.09 -16.82
CA GLN A 85 12.55 4.85 -16.18
C GLN A 85 12.19 4.94 -14.69
N GLU A 86 11.31 4.04 -14.22
CA GLU A 86 10.91 3.97 -12.81
C GLU A 86 12.13 3.72 -11.90
N GLU A 87 12.32 4.57 -10.87
CA GLU A 87 13.39 4.40 -9.88
C GLU A 87 12.96 3.39 -8.82
N ILE A 88 13.50 2.16 -8.90
CA ILE A 88 13.22 1.08 -7.95
C ILE A 88 14.07 1.26 -6.68
N VAL A 89 13.40 1.44 -5.54
CA VAL A 89 14.03 1.58 -4.22
C VAL A 89 14.37 0.22 -3.63
N ALA A 90 13.44 -0.73 -3.70
CA ALA A 90 13.63 -2.07 -3.20
C ALA A 90 12.72 -3.07 -3.92
N THR A 91 13.20 -4.30 -4.06
CA THR A 91 12.39 -5.44 -4.54
C THR A 91 12.57 -6.65 -3.62
N PHE A 92 11.48 -7.37 -3.41
CA PHE A 92 11.48 -8.65 -2.73
C PHE A 92 10.54 -9.65 -3.42
N THR A 93 10.95 -10.92 -3.41
CA THR A 93 10.18 -12.01 -4.02
C THR A 93 10.07 -13.17 -3.05
N THR A 94 8.87 -13.75 -2.92
CA THR A 94 8.66 -15.05 -2.27
C THR A 94 8.15 -16.08 -3.26
N LYS A 95 8.56 -17.35 -3.07
CA LYS A 95 8.04 -18.48 -3.85
C LYS A 95 6.68 -18.91 -3.33
N ILE A 96 5.72 -19.14 -4.22
CA ILE A 96 4.42 -19.71 -3.86
C ILE A 96 4.59 -21.22 -3.68
N TYR A 97 4.47 -21.69 -2.44
CA TYR A 97 4.73 -23.08 -2.06
C TYR A 97 3.61 -24.06 -2.44
N ASN A 98 2.37 -23.56 -2.60
CA ASN A 98 1.19 -24.34 -2.93
C ASN A 98 0.50 -23.74 -4.16
N LYS A 99 0.33 -24.55 -5.21
CA LYS A 99 -0.26 -24.15 -6.50
C LYS A 99 -1.76 -24.40 -6.61
N ASP A 100 -2.42 -24.67 -5.49
CA ASP A 100 -3.89 -24.69 -5.39
C ASP A 100 -4.52 -23.46 -6.06
N SER A 101 -5.51 -23.69 -6.92
CA SER A 101 -6.09 -22.64 -7.77
C SER A 101 -6.80 -21.55 -6.97
N ALA A 102 -7.49 -21.91 -5.88
CA ALA A 102 -8.14 -20.95 -5.00
C ALA A 102 -7.12 -20.04 -4.31
N ARG A 103 -6.01 -20.60 -3.83
CA ARG A 103 -4.89 -19.82 -3.30
C ARG A 103 -4.31 -18.86 -4.33
N GLN A 104 -4.06 -19.33 -5.54
CA GLN A 104 -3.51 -18.51 -6.64
C GLN A 104 -4.43 -17.33 -6.99
N ASN A 105 -5.74 -17.60 -7.05
CA ASN A 105 -6.76 -16.58 -7.25
C ASN A 105 -6.73 -15.52 -6.15
N ASN A 106 -6.71 -15.94 -4.87
CA ASN A 106 -6.67 -15.02 -3.74
C ASN A 106 -5.42 -14.13 -3.73
N ILE A 107 -4.25 -14.72 -4.02
CA ILE A 107 -2.98 -13.99 -4.14
C ILE A 107 -3.09 -12.95 -5.25
N LYS A 108 -3.64 -13.33 -6.42
CA LYS A 108 -3.81 -12.42 -7.56
C LYS A 108 -4.74 -11.26 -7.21
N ILE A 109 -5.89 -11.51 -6.56
CA ILE A 109 -6.80 -10.46 -6.10
C ILE A 109 -6.07 -9.50 -5.17
N THR A 110 -5.37 -10.03 -4.16
CA THR A 110 -4.63 -9.23 -3.18
C THR A 110 -3.56 -8.36 -3.81
N CYS A 111 -2.72 -8.94 -4.69
CA CYS A 111 -1.72 -8.18 -5.43
C CYS A 111 -2.37 -7.10 -6.29
N ASN A 112 -3.40 -7.43 -7.06
CA ASN A 112 -4.09 -6.45 -7.91
C ASN A 112 -4.67 -5.27 -7.10
N THR A 113 -5.19 -5.52 -5.90
CA THR A 113 -5.69 -4.45 -5.01
C THR A 113 -4.56 -3.57 -4.46
N LEU A 114 -3.39 -4.15 -4.17
CA LEU A 114 -2.23 -3.40 -3.68
C LEU A 114 -1.48 -2.65 -4.79
N ASN A 115 -1.54 -3.15 -6.02
CA ASN A 115 -0.75 -2.63 -7.12
C ASN A 115 -1.05 -1.15 -7.39
N ASN A 116 0.01 -0.36 -7.54
CA ASN A 116 -0.01 1.09 -7.67
C ASN A 116 -0.49 1.87 -6.44
N SER A 117 -0.61 1.24 -5.26
CA SER A 117 -0.90 1.97 -4.02
C SER A 117 0.22 2.96 -3.72
N ILE A 118 -0.13 4.22 -3.44
CA ILE A 118 0.84 5.28 -3.11
C ILE A 118 0.87 5.49 -1.60
N VAL A 119 2.04 5.31 -1.01
CA VAL A 119 2.34 5.66 0.38
C VAL A 119 3.04 7.00 0.39
N ARG A 120 2.31 8.05 0.76
CA ARG A 120 2.85 9.41 0.78
C ARG A 120 3.93 9.55 1.85
N ASN A 121 4.93 10.38 1.58
CA ASN A 121 5.95 10.72 2.57
C ASN A 121 5.28 11.25 3.86
N GLY A 122 5.76 10.78 5.01
CA GLY A 122 5.25 11.08 6.34
C GLY A 122 3.98 10.33 6.75
N THR A 123 3.36 9.52 5.87
CA THR A 123 2.11 8.80 6.16
C THR A 123 2.33 7.34 6.53
N THR A 124 1.38 6.76 7.26
CA THR A 124 1.37 5.33 7.59
C THR A 124 0.49 4.57 6.62
N PHE A 125 1.06 3.56 5.97
CA PHE A 125 0.33 2.56 5.21
C PHE A 125 -0.22 1.48 6.14
N SER A 126 -1.42 0.98 5.83
CA SER A 126 -2.01 -0.21 6.44
C SER A 126 -2.37 -1.20 5.34
N PHE A 127 -1.88 -2.43 5.47
CA PHE A 127 -2.20 -3.50 4.52
C PHE A 127 -3.68 -3.85 4.58
N CYS A 128 -4.23 -4.08 5.78
CA CYS A 128 -5.62 -4.46 5.97
C CYS A 128 -6.60 -3.36 5.55
N ASP A 129 -6.32 -2.08 5.81
CA ASP A 129 -7.19 -0.98 5.38
C ASP A 129 -7.19 -0.84 3.85
N THR A 130 -6.07 -1.15 3.20
CA THR A 130 -5.93 -1.06 1.74
C THR A 130 -6.68 -2.19 1.02
N ILE A 131 -6.55 -3.44 1.47
CA ILE A 131 -7.21 -4.58 0.79
C ILE A 131 -8.64 -4.84 1.29
N GLY A 132 -8.96 -4.39 2.51
CA GLY A 132 -10.21 -4.66 3.21
C GLY A 132 -10.40 -6.16 3.57
N PRO A 133 -11.63 -6.56 3.96
CA PRO A 133 -11.91 -7.96 4.29
C PRO A 133 -11.87 -8.84 3.02
N ALA A 134 -11.36 -10.07 3.18
CA ALA A 134 -11.45 -11.11 2.16
C ALA A 134 -12.86 -11.74 2.19
N THR A 135 -13.58 -11.63 1.07
CA THR A 135 -15.00 -11.99 0.96
C THR A 135 -15.25 -12.68 -0.38
N SER A 136 -16.26 -13.55 -0.43
CA SER A 136 -16.64 -14.25 -1.67
C SER A 136 -17.12 -13.26 -2.74
N GLU A 137 -17.75 -12.15 -2.35
CA GLU A 137 -18.21 -11.08 -3.23
C GLU A 137 -17.04 -10.37 -3.94
N LYS A 138 -15.88 -10.28 -3.29
CA LYS A 138 -14.63 -9.80 -3.89
C LYS A 138 -13.92 -10.88 -4.72
N GLY A 139 -14.51 -12.07 -4.85
CA GLY A 139 -13.96 -13.20 -5.60
C GLY A 139 -12.95 -14.04 -4.83
N TYR A 140 -12.77 -13.83 -3.52
CA TYR A 140 -11.93 -14.72 -2.72
C TYR A 140 -12.56 -16.11 -2.64
N GLN A 141 -11.70 -17.12 -2.63
CA GLN A 141 -12.06 -18.53 -2.55
C GLN A 141 -11.45 -19.14 -1.30
N GLU A 142 -12.06 -20.22 -0.79
CA GLU A 142 -11.50 -20.91 0.36
C GLU A 142 -10.19 -21.60 0.01
N ALA A 143 -9.13 -21.25 0.72
CA ALA A 143 -7.81 -21.82 0.57
C ALA A 143 -7.17 -22.04 1.94
N ASP A 144 -5.99 -22.66 1.96
CA ASP A 144 -5.27 -22.87 3.22
C ASP A 144 -4.91 -21.52 3.87
N ILE A 145 -5.39 -21.34 5.09
CA ILE A 145 -5.00 -20.30 6.04
C ILE A 145 -4.40 -20.96 7.29
N PHE A 146 -3.60 -20.19 8.02
CA PHE A 146 -3.06 -20.60 9.31
C PHE A 146 -3.82 -19.87 10.42
N ASP A 147 -4.32 -20.58 11.42
CA ASP A 147 -4.90 -19.95 12.61
C ASP A 147 -3.81 -19.42 13.57
N LYS A 148 -4.24 -18.87 14.71
CA LYS A 148 -3.34 -18.29 15.70
C LYS A 148 -2.49 -19.34 16.43
N GLU A 149 -2.92 -20.59 16.44
CA GLU A 149 -2.14 -21.76 16.89
C GLU A 149 -1.25 -22.31 15.77
N GLY A 150 -1.39 -21.77 14.56
CA GLY A 150 -0.67 -22.14 13.34
C GLY A 150 -1.08 -23.48 12.74
N HIS A 151 -2.29 -23.97 13.04
CA HIS A 151 -2.90 -25.09 12.33
C HIS A 151 -3.43 -24.62 10.96
N LYS A 152 -3.40 -25.53 9.99
CA LYS A 152 -4.01 -25.30 8.68
C LYS A 152 -5.51 -25.49 8.76
N LYS A 153 -6.25 -24.52 8.26
CA LYS A 153 -7.70 -24.63 8.01
C LYS A 153 -8.04 -24.00 6.66
N LYS A 154 -9.24 -24.25 6.17
CA LYS A 154 -9.77 -23.56 4.98
C LYS A 154 -10.42 -22.25 5.39
N GLY A 155 -10.23 -21.22 4.58
CA GLY A 155 -10.88 -19.93 4.75
C GLY A 155 -10.58 -18.98 3.61
N LEU A 156 -11.38 -17.91 3.53
CA LEU A 156 -11.19 -16.84 2.55
C LEU A 156 -9.90 -16.06 2.84
N GLY A 157 -9.20 -15.65 1.79
CA GLY A 157 -7.94 -14.90 1.93
C GLY A 157 -6.71 -15.76 2.17
N GLY A 158 -6.80 -17.09 1.98
CA GLY A 158 -5.62 -17.95 1.92
C GLY A 158 -4.64 -17.45 0.87
N GLY A 159 -3.50 -16.92 1.33
CA GLY A 159 -2.52 -16.24 0.47
C GLY A 159 -2.12 -14.85 0.99
N ASN A 160 -3.01 -14.14 1.67
CA ASN A 160 -2.82 -12.72 2.03
C ASN A 160 -1.59 -12.49 2.92
N CYS A 161 -1.35 -13.35 3.92
CA CYS A 161 -0.15 -13.29 4.77
C CYS A 161 1.15 -13.42 3.97
N GLN A 162 1.15 -14.17 2.87
CA GLN A 162 2.34 -14.31 2.04
C GLN A 162 2.61 -13.04 1.21
N VAL A 163 1.56 -12.39 0.71
CA VAL A 163 1.67 -11.09 0.04
C VAL A 163 2.16 -10.02 1.02
N SER A 164 1.55 -9.95 2.22
CA SER A 164 1.99 -9.08 3.31
C SER A 164 3.46 -9.33 3.68
N THR A 165 3.86 -10.59 3.85
CA THR A 165 5.26 -10.97 4.11
C THR A 165 6.19 -10.49 2.99
N THR A 166 5.79 -10.61 1.72
CA THR A 166 6.61 -10.16 0.59
C THR A 166 6.80 -8.64 0.62
N LEU A 167 5.72 -7.89 0.86
CA LEU A 167 5.77 -6.44 1.04
C LEU A 167 6.64 -6.04 2.23
N TYR A 168 6.45 -6.67 3.39
CA TYR A 168 7.24 -6.42 4.60
C TYR A 168 8.75 -6.54 4.35
N ASN A 169 9.19 -7.56 3.59
CA ASN A 169 10.60 -7.72 3.30
C ASN A 169 11.13 -6.73 2.25
N ALA A 170 10.28 -6.19 1.37
CA ALA A 170 10.65 -5.05 0.53
C ALA A 170 10.83 -3.79 1.41
N VAL A 171 9.91 -3.55 2.34
CA VAL A 171 9.96 -2.45 3.33
C VAL A 171 11.24 -2.53 4.19
N LEU A 172 11.60 -3.71 4.70
CA LEU A 172 12.83 -3.89 5.49
C LEU A 172 14.12 -3.60 4.71
N LYS A 173 14.09 -3.66 3.39
CA LYS A 173 15.23 -3.32 2.53
C LYS A 173 15.30 -1.84 2.20
N THR A 174 14.27 -1.08 2.52
CA THR A 174 14.19 0.36 2.23
C THR A 174 14.64 1.16 3.45
N PRO A 175 15.71 1.98 3.32
CA PRO A 175 16.10 2.91 4.39
C PRO A 175 14.96 3.88 4.71
N ASN A 176 14.88 4.29 5.98
CA ASN A 176 13.89 5.28 6.44
C ASN A 176 12.42 4.87 6.19
N MET A 177 12.12 3.57 6.22
CA MET A 177 10.77 3.08 6.47
C MET A 177 10.65 2.52 7.88
N THR A 178 9.68 3.02 8.64
CA THR A 178 9.46 2.61 10.02
C THR A 178 8.32 1.59 10.07
N VAL A 179 8.60 0.35 10.49
CA VAL A 179 7.54 -0.65 10.72
C VAL A 179 6.80 -0.27 12.00
N VAL A 180 5.52 0.06 11.87
CA VAL A 180 4.64 0.52 12.97
C VAL A 180 3.92 -0.66 13.61
N GLU A 181 3.50 -1.63 12.79
CA GLU A 181 2.82 -2.84 13.25
C GLU A 181 3.29 -4.03 12.41
N ARG A 182 3.66 -5.11 13.08
CA ARG A 182 3.96 -6.40 12.46
C ARG A 182 3.69 -7.50 13.48
N HIS A 183 3.09 -8.57 13.01
CA HIS A 183 2.89 -9.80 13.80
C HIS A 183 3.56 -10.99 13.13
N GLU A 184 4.15 -11.89 13.91
CA GLU A 184 4.57 -13.19 13.42
C GLU A 184 3.43 -14.20 13.40
N HIS A 185 3.56 -15.20 12.54
CA HIS A 185 2.84 -16.44 12.68
C HIS A 185 3.39 -17.20 13.88
N SER A 186 2.50 -17.81 14.67
CA SER A 186 2.89 -18.67 15.81
C SER A 186 3.69 -19.91 15.39
N ASN A 187 3.50 -20.37 14.15
CA ASN A 187 4.24 -21.50 13.57
C ASN A 187 5.06 -21.10 12.34
N LYS A 188 6.05 -21.93 12.02
CA LYS A 188 6.88 -21.77 10.83
C LYS A 188 6.02 -21.80 9.56
N VAL A 189 6.19 -20.77 8.73
CA VAL A 189 5.63 -20.71 7.38
C VAL A 189 6.65 -21.21 6.35
N PRO A 190 6.20 -21.85 5.25
CA PRO A 190 7.12 -22.51 4.30
C PRO A 190 7.77 -21.57 3.28
N TYR A 191 7.36 -20.30 3.21
CA TYR A 191 7.75 -19.37 2.14
C TYR A 191 8.77 -18.30 2.55
N ILE A 192 9.17 -18.24 3.82
CA ILE A 192 10.18 -17.29 4.31
C ILE A 192 10.91 -17.85 5.55
N SER A 193 12.07 -17.29 5.87
CA SER A 193 12.79 -17.60 7.11
C SER A 193 12.06 -17.06 8.36
N LYS A 194 12.32 -17.68 9.51
CA LYS A 194 11.72 -17.27 10.80
C LYS A 194 12.06 -15.81 11.12
N GLY A 195 11.07 -15.05 11.61
CA GLY A 195 11.23 -13.64 12.00
C GLY A 195 11.18 -12.66 10.82
N LYS A 196 10.95 -13.15 9.60
CA LYS A 196 10.80 -12.34 8.38
C LYS A 196 9.38 -12.39 7.81
N ASP A 197 8.46 -13.07 8.47
CA ASP A 197 7.06 -13.14 8.10
C ASP A 197 6.25 -11.96 8.66
N ALA A 198 5.12 -11.65 8.04
CA ALA A 198 4.16 -10.66 8.53
C ALA A 198 2.73 -11.23 8.40
N ALA A 199 2.18 -11.70 9.50
CA ALA A 199 0.82 -12.22 9.59
C ALA A 199 -0.20 -11.08 9.54
N VAL A 200 -1.29 -11.28 8.81
CA VAL A 200 -2.40 -10.31 8.71
C VAL A 200 -3.74 -11.02 8.80
N ALA A 201 -4.68 -10.40 9.49
CA ALA A 201 -6.06 -10.84 9.62
C ALA A 201 -6.93 -9.60 9.81
N TYR A 202 -7.79 -9.32 8.82
CA TYR A 202 -8.64 -8.12 8.83
C TYR A 202 -9.45 -8.03 10.14
N GLY A 203 -9.40 -6.88 10.80
CA GLY A 203 -10.03 -6.65 12.11
C GLY A 203 -9.19 -7.11 13.32
N GLY A 204 -8.01 -7.69 13.11
CA GLY A 204 -7.07 -8.13 14.14
C GLY A 204 -5.63 -7.70 13.84
N TYR A 205 -4.85 -8.57 13.18
CA TYR A 205 -3.44 -8.34 12.87
C TYR A 205 -3.25 -7.58 11.57
N ASP A 206 -2.35 -6.60 11.57
CA ASP A 206 -2.02 -5.82 10.37
C ASP A 206 -0.50 -5.72 10.15
N LEU A 207 -0.12 -5.40 8.92
CA LEU A 207 1.17 -4.85 8.58
C LEU A 207 1.02 -3.35 8.35
N LYS A 208 1.62 -2.56 9.23
CA LYS A 208 1.67 -1.10 9.10
C LYS A 208 3.09 -0.61 9.06
N PHE A 209 3.35 0.34 8.18
CA PHE A 209 4.65 1.02 8.12
C PHE A 209 4.46 2.48 7.74
N LYS A 210 5.31 3.33 8.31
CA LYS A 210 5.39 4.75 7.99
C LYS A 210 6.45 4.97 6.93
N ASN A 211 6.09 5.68 5.87
CA ASN A 211 7.04 6.13 4.87
C ASN A 211 7.74 7.40 5.37
N ASP A 212 9.01 7.30 5.76
CA ASP A 212 9.84 8.44 6.17
C ASP A 212 11.01 8.64 5.17
N THR A 213 10.86 8.17 3.91
CA THR A 213 11.96 8.17 2.93
C THR A 213 12.29 9.56 2.37
N GLY A 214 11.41 10.55 2.57
CA GLY A 214 11.53 11.89 1.99
C GLY A 214 10.84 12.06 0.63
N PHE A 215 10.21 11.00 0.10
CA PHE A 215 9.49 11.00 -1.18
C PHE A 215 8.30 10.03 -1.15
N ASP A 216 7.39 10.15 -2.10
CA ASP A 216 6.24 9.24 -2.19
C ASP A 216 6.69 7.89 -2.74
N ILE A 217 6.10 6.81 -2.24
CA ILE A 217 6.42 5.44 -2.65
C ILE A 217 5.20 4.83 -3.34
N MET A 218 5.37 4.32 -4.55
CA MET A 218 4.40 3.45 -5.19
C MET A 218 4.73 1.98 -4.91
N ILE A 219 3.75 1.22 -4.45
CA ILE A 219 3.84 -0.23 -4.30
C ILE A 219 3.44 -0.88 -5.63
N LYS A 220 4.39 -1.52 -6.30
CA LYS A 220 4.13 -2.39 -7.46
C LYS A 220 4.12 -3.84 -7.01
N THR A 221 3.14 -4.61 -7.47
CA THR A 221 3.05 -6.03 -7.14
C THR A 221 2.83 -6.86 -8.39
N GLU A 222 3.49 -8.00 -8.46
CA GLU A 222 3.30 -9.00 -9.50
C GLU A 222 3.06 -10.38 -8.87
N ALA A 223 2.05 -11.08 -9.36
CA ALA A 223 1.78 -12.47 -9.01
C ALA A 223 1.86 -13.33 -10.26
N THR A 224 2.79 -14.28 -10.26
CA THR A 224 2.90 -15.35 -11.27
C THR A 224 2.46 -16.67 -10.64
N ALA A 225 2.40 -17.74 -11.44
CA ALA A 225 2.09 -19.08 -10.91
C ALA A 225 3.09 -19.59 -9.85
N SER A 226 4.29 -19.02 -9.78
CA SER A 226 5.36 -19.51 -8.91
C SER A 226 5.87 -18.48 -7.90
N ASN A 227 5.64 -17.19 -8.12
CA ASN A 227 6.27 -16.13 -7.33
C ASN A 227 5.31 -14.97 -7.08
N ILE A 228 5.47 -14.35 -5.92
CA ILE A 228 4.95 -13.02 -5.61
C ILE A 228 6.16 -12.09 -5.54
N THR A 229 6.14 -11.01 -6.31
CA THR A 229 7.17 -9.97 -6.30
C THR A 229 6.53 -8.64 -5.89
N VAL A 230 7.19 -7.92 -4.99
CA VAL A 230 6.82 -6.56 -4.61
C VAL A 230 8.02 -5.66 -4.87
N SER A 231 7.79 -4.55 -5.58
CA SER A 231 8.77 -3.50 -5.81
C SER A 231 8.24 -2.19 -5.24
N LEU A 232 9.09 -1.44 -4.55
CA LEU A 232 8.81 -0.10 -4.06
C LEU A 232 9.48 0.89 -5.00
N ILE A 233 8.68 1.74 -5.64
CA ILE A 233 9.12 2.71 -6.65
C ILE A 233 9.06 4.09 -6.04
N LYS A 234 10.12 4.88 -6.23
CA LYS A 234 10.16 6.28 -5.83
C LYS A 234 9.37 7.12 -6.85
N LEU A 235 8.53 8.01 -6.35
CA LEU A 235 7.80 9.03 -7.11
C LEU A 235 8.38 10.42 -6.88
#